data_AF-A0A353YDE8-F1
#
_entry.id   AF-A0A353YDE8-F1
#
_cell.length_a   1.000
_cell.length_b   1.000
_cell.length_c   1.000
_cell.angle_alpha   90.00
_cell.angle_beta   90.00
_cell.angle_gamma   90.00
#
_symmetry.space_group_name_H-M   'P 1'
#
loop_
_entity.id
_entity.type
_entity.pdbx_description
1 polymer ?
#
loop_
_entity_poly.entity_id
_entity_poly.type
_entity_poly.pdbx_seq_one_letter_code
_entity_poly.pdbx_strand_id
1 'polypeptide(L)' 'MNDAPSPARLIVGQETRPYLPPYLKLRHDAGRGRWLLLAPERILTPDQTAVAVLKLCDG' A
#
# COMPACT_ATOMS: atom_id res chain seq x y z
N MET A 1 -29.06 9.04 11.32
CA MET A 1 -28.66 7.65 11.63
C MET A 1 -27.31 7.44 10.96
N ASN A 2 -26.20 7.57 11.69
CA ASN A 2 -24.86 7.35 11.13
C ASN A 2 -24.58 5.85 11.15
N ASP A 3 -24.83 5.18 10.03
CA ASP A 3 -24.43 3.79 9.82
C ASP A 3 -23.00 3.79 9.27
N ALA A 4 -22.02 4.01 10.16
CA ALA A 4 -20.62 3.81 9.80
C ALA A 4 -20.38 2.29 9.77
N PRO A 5 -19.93 1.71 8.65
CA PRO A 5 -19.74 0.27 8.55
C PRO A 5 -18.78 -0.21 9.63
N SER A 6 -19.19 -1.25 10.36
CA SER A 6 -18.31 -1.93 11.30
C SER A 6 -17.09 -2.48 10.57
N PRO A 7 -15.87 -2.38 11.13
CA PRO A 7 -14.66 -2.85 10.46
C PRO A 7 -14.78 -4.36 10.18
N ALA A 8 -14.93 -4.71 8.90
CA ALA A 8 -14.96 -6.08 8.44
C ALA A 8 -13.56 -6.53 7.99
N ARG A 9 -13.29 -7.83 8.10
CA ARG A 9 -12.06 -8.42 7.55
C ARG A 9 -12.04 -8.23 6.03
N LEU A 10 -10.96 -7.66 5.50
CA LEU A 10 -10.71 -7.65 4.06
C LEU A 10 -10.33 -9.06 3.60
N ILE A 11 -11.08 -9.62 2.66
CA ILE A 11 -10.72 -10.85 1.94
C ILE A 11 -10.17 -10.45 0.57
N VAL A 12 -8.92 -10.85 0.29
CA VAL A 12 -8.25 -10.56 -0.99
C VAL A 12 -8.45 -11.75 -1.93
N GLY A 13 -9.12 -11.50 -3.05
CA GLY A 13 -9.42 -12.47 -4.12
C GLY A 13 -8.87 -12.03 -5.48
N GLN A 14 -9.18 -12.79 -6.53
CA GLN A 14 -8.69 -12.51 -7.90
C GLN A 14 -9.30 -11.23 -8.49
N GLU A 15 -10.53 -10.93 -8.11
CA GLU A 15 -11.27 -9.72 -8.48
C GLU A 15 -10.84 -8.47 -7.67
N THR A 16 -10.04 -8.64 -6.61
CA THR A 16 -9.58 -7.48 -5.82
C THR A 16 -8.69 -6.58 -6.67
N ARG A 17 -8.95 -5.27 -6.61
CA ARG A 17 -8.18 -4.22 -7.28
C ARG A 17 -7.63 -3.28 -6.21
N PRO A 18 -6.46 -3.59 -5.61
CA PRO A 18 -5.83 -2.69 -4.68
C PRO A 18 -5.40 -1.42 -5.41
N TYR A 19 -5.55 -0.27 -4.76
CA TYR A 19 -5.08 1.01 -5.28
C TYR A 19 -4.13 1.66 -4.27
N LEU A 20 -3.23 2.51 -4.75
CA LEU A 20 -2.35 3.28 -3.90
C LEU A 20 -2.94 4.69 -3.71
N PRO A 21 -3.35 5.09 -2.49
CA PRO A 21 -3.83 6.43 -2.24
C PRO A 21 -2.80 7.50 -2.64
N PRO A 22 -3.22 8.68 -3.13
CA PRO A 22 -2.32 9.69 -3.70
C PRO A 22 -1.34 10.30 -2.69
N TYR A 23 -1.65 10.21 -1.39
CA TYR A 23 -0.76 10.67 -0.32
C TYR A 23 0.35 9.65 0.03
N LEU A 24 0.30 8.42 -0.50
CA LEU A 24 1.36 7.44 -0.32
C LEU A 24 2.40 7.56 -1.42
N LYS A 25 3.68 7.48 -1.04
CA LYS A 25 4.80 7.54 -1.99
C LYS A 25 5.69 6.31 -1.86
N LEU A 26 5.81 5.54 -2.95
CA LEU A 26 6.77 4.45 -3.05
C LEU A 26 8.11 4.99 -3.56
N ARG A 27 9.18 4.84 -2.78
CA ARG A 27 10.52 5.37 -3.10
C ARG A 27 11.59 4.30 -2.91
N HIS A 28 12.51 4.23 -3.86
CA HIS A 28 13.74 3.44 -3.69
C HIS A 28 14.79 4.25 -2.92
N ASP A 29 15.30 3.68 -1.82
CA ASP A 29 16.43 4.21 -1.06
C ASP A 29 17.70 3.50 -1.55
N ALA A 30 18.39 4.13 -2.50
CA ALA A 30 19.61 3.60 -3.10
C ALA A 30 20.75 3.45 -2.09
N GLY A 31 20.80 4.29 -1.05
CA GLY A 31 21.84 4.23 -0.01
C GLY A 31 21.74 2.99 0.87
N ARG A 32 20.54 2.39 0.94
CA ARG A 32 20.26 1.18 1.75
C ARG A 32 19.77 -0.01 0.94
N GLY A 33 19.70 0.12 -0.39
CA GLY A 33 19.23 -0.94 -1.30
C GLY A 33 17.82 -1.45 -0.99
N ARG A 34 16.93 -0.60 -0.48
CA ARG A 34 15.59 -1.00 -0.02
C ARG A 34 14.49 -0.07 -0.53
N TRP A 35 13.27 -0.57 -0.53
CA TRP A 35 12.10 0.23 -0.85
C TRP A 35 11.43 0.75 0.41
N LEU A 36 10.90 1.97 0.31
CA LEU A 36 10.19 2.67 1.36
C LEU A 36 8.81 3.06 0.83
N LEU A 37 7.77 2.77 1.61
CA LEU A 37 6.44 3.30 1.41
C LEU A 37 6.21 4.39 2.47
N LEU A 38 6.15 5.63 2.02
CA LEU A 38 6.00 6.82 2.85
C LEU A 38 4.51 7.11 3.04
N ALA A 39 4.04 7.00 4.28
CA ALA A 39 2.71 7.43 4.71
C ALA A 39 2.82 8.64 5.65
N PRO A 40 1.72 9.37 5.90
CA PRO A 40 1.77 10.59 6.72
C PRO A 40 2.27 10.33 8.16
N GLU A 41 1.81 9.26 8.81
CA GLU A 41 2.14 8.97 10.21
C GLU A 41 3.25 7.91 10.37
N ARG A 42 3.66 7.23 9.30
CA ARG A 42 4.62 6.12 9.38
C ARG A 42 5.36 5.84 8.07
N ILE A 43 6.49 5.16 8.19
CA ILE A 43 7.24 4.61 7.05
C ILE A 43 7.17 3.09 7.12
N LEU A 44 6.86 2.45 6.00
CA LEU A 44 6.86 1.00 5.85
C LEU A 44 8.02 0.57 4.93
N THR A 45 8.64 -0.56 5.24
CA THR A 45 9.68 -1.18 4.41
C THR A 45 9.12 -2.46 3.77
N PRO A 46 8.44 -2.36 2.61
CA PRO A 46 7.91 -3.54 1.93
C PRO A 46 9.05 -4.45 1.44
N ASP A 47 8.78 -5.76 1.44
CA ASP A 47 9.63 -6.73 0.77
C ASP A 47 9.52 -6.62 -0.75
N GLN A 48 10.29 -7.43 -1.47
CA GLN A 48 10.36 -7.38 -2.93
C GLN A 48 9.01 -7.75 -3.59
N THR A 49 8.26 -8.70 -3.02
CA THR A 49 6.95 -9.11 -3.52
C THR A 49 5.94 -7.99 -3.37
N ALA A 50 5.89 -7.37 -2.19
CA ALA A 50 5.03 -6.22 -1.94
C ALA A 50 5.37 -5.06 -2.87
N VAL A 51 6.66 -4.77 -3.11
CA VAL A 51 7.07 -3.73 -4.08
C VAL A 51 6.59 -4.05 -5.49
N ALA A 52 6.69 -5.31 -5.93
CA ALA A 52 6.23 -5.72 -7.25
C ALA A 52 4.72 -5.49 -7.41
N VAL A 53 3.92 -5.85 -6.39
CA VAL A 53 2.47 -5.60 -6.37
C VAL A 53 2.17 -4.10 -6.35
N LEU A 54 2.79 -3.33 -5.46
CA LEU A 54 2.53 -1.89 -5.30
C LEU A 54 2.86 -1.08 -6.57
N LYS A 55 3.84 -1.52 -7.37
CA LYS A 55 4.17 -0.90 -8.67
C LYS A 55 3.08 -1.08 -9.73
N LEU A 56 2.19 -2.06 -9.55
CA LEU A 56 1.05 -2.32 -10.43
C LEU A 56 -0.21 -1.54 -9.98
N CYS A 57 -0.17 -0.86 -8.84
CA CYS A 57 -1.29 -0.08 -8.32
C CYS A 57 -1.23 1.38 -8.82
N ASP A 58 -1.55 1.61 -10.09
CA ASP A 58 -1.47 2.91 -10.76
C ASP A 58 -2.80 3.69 -10.84
N GLY A 59 -3.92 3.09 -10.43
CA GLY A 59 -5.22 3.73 -10.32
C GLY A 59 -6.19 3.34 -11.43
#